data_AF-A0A4Y2KHH9-F1
#
_entry.id   AF-A0A4Y2KHH9-F1
#
_cell.length_a   1.000
_cell.length_b   1.000
_cell.length_c   1.000
_cell.angle_alpha   90.00
_cell.angle_beta   90.00
_cell.angle_gamma   90.00
#
_symmetry.space_group_name_H-M   'P 1'
#
loop_
_entity.id
_entity.type
_entity.pdbx_description
1 polymer ?
#
loop_
_entity_poly.entity_id
_entity_poly.type
_entity_poly.pdbx_seq_one_letter_code
_entity_poly.pdbx_strand_id
1 'polypeptide(L)' 'MSDHPYSPDLATNDFHLFPELKNWLGGKKFQTTKELQRNVKARLTSLVESFFEEEIGNLVHRYNKCLNLHGDYVEK' A
#
# COMPACT_ATOMS: atom_id res chain seq x y z
N MET A 1 3.20 -28.37 -6.01
CA MET A 1 2.92 -26.92 -6.05
C MET A 1 2.03 -26.63 -4.87
N SER A 2 2.64 -26.26 -3.75
CA SER A 2 1.90 -25.90 -2.54
C SER A 2 1.27 -24.54 -2.79
N ASP A 3 -0.04 -24.54 -3.00
CA ASP A 3 -0.89 -23.37 -2.83
C ASP A 3 -0.57 -22.78 -1.46
N HIS A 4 0.11 -21.63 -1.43
CA HIS A 4 0.42 -20.96 -0.17
C HIS A 4 -0.94 -20.52 0.41
N PRO A 5 -1.34 -21.00 1.59
CA PRO A 5 -2.59 -20.59 2.19
C PRO A 5 -2.43 -19.12 2.56
N TYR A 6 -3.03 -18.24 1.75
CA TYR A 6 -3.15 -16.78 1.92
C TYR A 6 -2.03 -16.16 2.78
N SER A 7 -0.97 -15.67 2.15
CA SER A 7 0.10 -14.98 2.88
C SER A 7 -0.32 -13.52 3.08
N PRO A 8 -0.79 -13.12 4.29
CA PRO A 8 -1.25 -11.75 4.54
C PRO A 8 -0.15 -10.72 4.32
N ASP A 9 1.12 -11.11 4.50
CA ASP A 9 2.30 -10.30 4.19
C ASP A 9 2.48 -9.99 2.69
N LEU A 10 1.95 -10.83 1.79
CA LEU A 10 1.92 -10.57 0.34
C LEU A 10 0.62 -9.89 -0.10
N ALA A 11 -0.44 -9.96 0.72
CA ALA A 11 -1.70 -9.28 0.50
C ALA A 11 -1.65 -7.85 1.07
N THR A 12 -0.59 -7.11 0.79
CA THR A 12 -0.38 -5.74 1.28
C THR A 12 -1.54 -4.81 0.91
N ASN A 13 -2.26 -5.14 -0.17
CA ASN A 13 -3.47 -4.46 -0.64
C ASN A 13 -4.66 -4.63 0.34
N ASP A 14 -4.92 -5.85 0.81
CA ASP A 14 -6.07 -6.13 1.68
C ASP A 14 -5.97 -5.45 3.05
N PHE A 15 -4.74 -5.27 3.57
CA PHE A 15 -4.50 -4.67 4.88
C PHE A 15 -4.23 -3.16 4.88
N HIS A 16 -3.83 -2.56 3.75
CA HIS A 16 -3.55 -1.13 3.67
C HIS A 16 -4.50 -0.36 2.76
N LEU A 17 -4.76 -0.86 1.54
CA LEU A 17 -5.57 -0.14 0.53
C LEU A 17 -7.07 -0.18 0.85
N PHE A 18 -7.60 -1.34 1.24
CA PHE A 18 -9.03 -1.48 1.52
C PHE A 18 -9.51 -0.70 2.76
N PRO A 19 -8.79 -0.66 3.89
CA PRO A 19 -9.17 0.19 5.02
C PRO A 19 -9.18 1.68 4.67
N GLU A 20 -8.16 2.17 3.97
CA GLU A 20 -8.07 3.55 3.44
C GLU A 20 -9.27 3.89 2.54
N LEU A 21 -9.59 3.00 1.59
CA LEU A 21 -10.70 3.20 0.68
C LEU A 21 -12.05 3.18 1.41
N LYS A 22 -12.23 2.26 2.36
CA LYS A 22 -13.44 2.16 3.18
C LYS A 22 -13.66 3.42 4.02
N ASN A 23 -12.60 3.97 4.62
CA ASN A 23 -12.65 5.22 5.37
C ASN A 23 -13.04 6.39 4.45
N TRP A 24 -12.46 6.47 3.26
CA TRP A 24 -12.78 7.52 2.28
C TRP A 24 -14.21 7.40 1.72
N LEU A 25 -14.72 6.19 1.57
CA LEU A 25 -16.12 5.94 1.17
C LEU A 25 -17.11 6.28 2.29
N GLY A 26 -16.68 6.26 3.55
CA GLY A 26 -17.50 6.52 4.72
C GLY A 26 -18.25 7.86 4.62
N GLY A 27 -19.58 7.81 4.67
CA GLY A 27 -20.44 9.00 4.67
C GLY A 27 -20.57 9.71 3.31
N LYS A 28 -19.89 9.25 2.26
CA LYS A 28 -20.06 9.81 0.92
C LYS A 28 -21.32 9.30 0.24
N LYS A 29 -22.07 10.21 -0.37
CA LYS A 29 -23.18 9.89 -1.28
C LYS A 29 -22.75 10.28 -2.68
N PHE A 30 -22.96 9.36 -3.62
CA PHE A 30 -22.74 9.59 -5.05
C PHE A 30 -24.10 9.61 -5.74
N GLN A 31 -24.29 10.52 -6.69
CA GLN A 31 -25.55 10.66 -7.42
C GLN A 31 -25.71 9.57 -8.48
N THR A 32 -24.60 9.05 -8.99
CA THR A 32 -24.60 8.01 -10.03
C THR A 32 -23.49 6.98 -9.83
N THR A 33 -23.69 5.77 -10.35
CA THR A 33 -22.65 4.73 -10.39
C THR A 33 -21.42 5.17 -11.19
N LYS A 34 -21.60 5.97 -12.25
CA LYS A 34 -20.49 6.50 -13.05
C LYS A 34 -19.62 7.47 -12.25
N GLU A 35 -20.25 8.29 -11.41
CA GLU A 35 -19.55 9.19 -10.50
C GLU A 35 -18.77 8.40 -9.44
N LEU A 36 -19.40 7.39 -8.82
CA LEU A 36 -18.73 6.50 -7.87
C LEU A 36 -17.51 5.84 -8.50
N GLN A 37 -17.66 5.23 -9.69
CA GLN A 37 -16.55 4.56 -10.39
C GLN A 37 -15.40 5.52 -10.70
N ARG A 38 -15.69 6.73 -11.18
CA ARG A 38 -14.65 7.75 -11.45
C ARG A 38 -13.89 8.13 -10.17
N ASN A 39 -14.61 8.42 -9.10
CA ASN A 39 -13.98 8.85 -7.85
C ASN A 39 -13.19 7.72 -7.17
N VAL A 40 -13.72 6.49 -7.17
CA VAL A 40 -13.01 5.30 -6.65
C VAL A 40 -11.75 5.05 -7.46
N LYS A 41 -11.82 5.11 -8.80
CA LYS A 41 -10.64 4.93 -9.65
C LYS A 41 -9.57 5.98 -9.35
N ALA A 42 -9.94 7.26 -9.28
CA ALA A 42 -9.02 8.34 -8.96
C ALA A 42 -8.38 8.17 -7.57
N ARG A 43 -9.17 7.80 -6.55
CA ARG A 43 -8.67 7.57 -5.19
C ARG A 43 -7.71 6.39 -5.15
N LEU A 44 -8.04 5.28 -5.81
CA LEU A 44 -7.16 4.11 -5.89
C LEU A 44 -5.85 4.43 -6.59
N THR A 45 -5.88 5.15 -7.73
CA THR A 45 -4.66 5.56 -8.42
C THR A 45 -3.75 6.38 -7.50
N SER A 46 -4.29 7.39 -6.81
CA SER A 46 -3.52 8.21 -5.88
C SER A 46 -2.96 7.41 -4.69
N LEU A 47 -3.72 6.47 -4.12
CA LEU A 47 -3.27 5.64 -3.00
C LEU A 47 -2.14 4.70 -3.42
N VAL A 48 -2.29 4.07 -4.58
CA VAL A 48 -1.30 3.15 -5.13
C VAL A 48 0.00 3.89 -5.44
N GLU A 49 -0.07 5.10 -6.02
CA GLU A 49 1.10 5.95 -6.26
C GLU A 49 1.83 6.26 -4.94
N SER A 50 1.13 6.78 -3.92
CA SER A 50 1.75 7.08 -2.63
C SER A 50 2.33 5.84 -1.93
N PHE A 51 1.66 4.70 -2.08
CA PHE A 51 2.10 3.45 -1.46
C PHE A 51 3.41 2.94 -2.07
N PHE A 52 3.52 2.96 -3.40
CA PHE A 52 4.77 2.59 -4.07
C PHE A 52 5.90 3.57 -3.78
N GLU A 53 5.62 4.87 -3.70
CA GLU A 53 6.61 5.87 -3.29
C GLU A 53 7.15 5.59 -1.88
N GLU A 54 6.27 5.28 -0.92
CA GLU A 54 6.65 4.94 0.45
C GLU A 54 7.43 3.63 0.53
N GLU A 55 6.99 2.57 -0.15
CA GLU A 55 7.72 1.30 -0.19
C GLU A 55 9.12 1.44 -0.78
N ILE A 56 9.24 2.17 -1.90
CA ILE A 56 10.52 2.44 -2.55
C ILE A 56 11.40 3.29 -1.62
N GLY A 57 10.84 4.31 -0.98
CA GLY A 57 11.55 5.14 0.00
C GLY A 57 12.07 4.32 1.18
N ASN A 58 11.23 3.46 1.75
CA ASN A 58 11.61 2.56 2.85
C ASN A 58 12.68 1.54 2.42
N LEU A 59 12.62 1.05 1.19
CA LEU A 59 13.65 0.17 0.63
C LEU A 59 14.99 0.91 0.49
N VAL A 60 14.99 2.10 -0.11
CA VAL A 60 16.18 2.95 -0.26
C VAL A 60 16.78 3.31 1.10
N HIS A 61 15.94 3.63 2.09
CA HIS A 61 16.40 3.90 3.45
C HIS A 61 17.11 2.68 4.07
N ARG A 62 16.51 1.49 3.94
CA ARG A 62 17.13 0.23 4.42
C ARG A 62 18.46 -0.06 3.74
N TYR A 63 18.53 0.09 2.41
CA TYR A 63 19.79 -0.09 1.68
C TYR A 63 20.87 0.89 2.13
N ASN A 64 20.54 2.18 2.26
CA ASN A 64 21.48 3.19 2.76
C ASN A 64 21.95 2.87 4.18
N LYS A 65 21.06 2.40 5.05
CA LYS A 65 21.43 1.99 6.42
C LYS A 65 22.40 0.81 6.40
N CYS A 66 22.16 -0.23 5.59
CA CYS A 66 23.07 -1.37 5.44
C CYS A 66 24.44 -0.96 4.89
N LEU A 67 24.49 -0.05 3.92
CA LEU A 67 25.74 0.44 3.33
C LEU A 67 26.56 1.27 4.32
N ASN A 68 25.91 2.15 5.09
CA ASN A 68 26.59 3.03 6.06
C ASN A 68 27.08 2.30 7.32
N LEU A 69 26.57 1.09 7.60
CA LEU A 69 27.03 0.26 8.71
C LEU A 69 28.18 -0.69 8.33
N HIS A 70 28.76 -0.55 7.14
CA HIS A 70 29.85 -1.41 6.66
C HIS A 70 29.52 -2.92 6.74
N GLY A 71 28.24 -3.28 6.68
CA GLY A 71 27.80 -4.67 6.78
C GLY A 71 27.48 -5.15 8.21
N ASP A 72 27.55 -4.32 9.25
CA ASP A 72 27.06 -4.72 10.57
C ASP A 72 25.53 -4.74 10.59
N TYR A 73 25.01 -5.93 10.83
CA TYR A 73 23.59 -6.25 10.90
C TYR A 73 22.97 -5.52 12.10
N VAL A 74 21.98 -4.65 11.85
CA VAL A 74 21.16 -4.09 12.94
C VAL A 74 20.06 -5.10 13.24
N GLU A 75 20.28 -5.93 14.25
CA GLU A 75 19.17 -6.60 14.93
C GLU A 75 18.26 -5.58 15.62
N LYS A 76 17.00 -5.97 15.70
CA LYS A 76 15.94 -5.28 16.42
C LYS A 76 16.10 -5.50 17.93
#